data_AF-A0AAE9HV75-F1
#
_entry.id   AF-A0AAE9HV75-F1
#
_cell.length_a   1.000
_cell.length_b   1.000
_cell.length_c   1.000
_cell.angle_alpha   90.00
_cell.angle_beta   90.00
_cell.angle_gamma   90.00
#
_symmetry.space_group_name_H-M   'P 1'
#
loop_
_entity.id
_entity.type
_entity.pdbx_description
1 polymer ?
#
loop_
_entity_poly.entity_id
_entity_poly.type
_entity_poly.pdbx_seq_one_letter_code
_entity_poly.pdbx_strand_id
1 'polypeptide(L)'
;MTSSVKLPPVPAKRYFSLEEVCRLACIKPAQLAEWQRQNGSIGGHGGSRFTRLDVMKIRQLQHGIADVFSHDGLDSEGNPAIGADEMRGELTKMLAKIEKTLAN
;
A
#
# COMPACT_ATOMS: atom_id res chain seq x y z
N MET A 1 14.96 5.69 1.67
CA MET A 1 14.39 6.78 2.50
C MET A 1 12.88 6.60 2.51
N THR A 2 12.30 6.05 3.59
CA THR A 2 10.85 5.84 3.67
C THR A 2 10.18 7.18 3.92
N SER A 3 9.60 7.75 2.86
CA SER A 3 8.86 9.01 2.88
C SER A 3 7.80 8.95 3.98
N SER A 4 8.06 9.62 5.11
CA SER A 4 7.07 9.80 6.17
C SER A 4 5.96 10.69 5.63
N VAL A 5 4.95 10.08 5.02
CA VAL A 5 3.67 10.73 4.71
C VAL A 5 3.14 11.22 6.05
N LYS A 6 3.22 12.54 6.29
CA LYS A 6 2.69 13.16 7.50
C LYS A 6 1.18 12.99 7.48
N LEU A 7 0.71 11.93 8.12
CA LEU A 7 -0.71 11.67 8.22
C LEU A 7 -1.39 12.80 9.01
N PRO A 8 -2.58 13.27 8.59
CA PRO A 8 -3.30 14.32 9.30
C PRO A 8 -3.56 13.94 10.77
N PRO A 9 -3.83 14.87 11.69
CA PRO A 9 -4.27 14.48 13.03
C PRO A 9 -5.64 13.78 12.97
N VAL A 10 -5.83 12.68 13.70
CA VAL A 10 -7.14 12.00 13.76
C VAL A 10 -8.07 12.79 14.69
N PRO A 11 -9.21 13.30 14.19
CA PRO A 11 -10.16 14.04 15.01
C PRO A 11 -10.69 13.22 16.20
N ALA A 12 -11.13 13.90 17.26
CA ALA A 12 -11.82 13.27 18.40
C ALA A 12 -13.28 12.88 18.07
N LYS A 13 -13.49 12.16 16.97
CA LYS A 13 -14.81 11.72 16.49
C LYS A 13 -15.02 10.23 16.80
N ARG A 14 -16.26 9.83 17.15
CA ARG A 14 -16.59 8.43 17.50
C ARG A 14 -16.69 7.51 16.27
N TYR A 15 -17.23 8.04 15.17
CA TYR A 15 -17.42 7.30 13.93
C TYR A 15 -16.92 8.11 12.73
N PHE A 16 -16.26 7.42 11.81
CA PHE A 16 -15.74 7.96 10.56
C PHE A 16 -16.40 7.22 9.39
N SER A 17 -16.69 7.95 8.32
CA SER A 17 -17.09 7.38 7.04
C SER A 17 -15.89 6.79 6.29
N LEU A 18 -16.15 5.90 5.33
CA LEU A 18 -15.11 5.33 4.46
C LEU A 18 -14.22 6.41 3.83
N GLU A 19 -14.82 7.47 3.29
CA GLU A 19 -14.11 8.58 2.66
C GLU A 19 -13.25 9.38 3.64
N GLU A 20 -13.73 9.61 4.87
CA GLU A 20 -12.94 10.24 5.93
C GLU A 20 -11.73 9.38 6.30
N VAL A 21 -11.91 8.07 6.47
CA VAL A 21 -10.83 7.16 6.81
C VAL A 21 -9.78 7.10 5.70
N CYS A 22 -10.21 6.99 4.45
CA CYS A 22 -9.33 6.99 3.29
C CYS A 22 -8.47 8.26 3.24
N ARG A 23 -9.09 9.44 3.46
CA ARG A 23 -8.37 10.72 3.57
C ARG A 23 -7.39 10.74 4.75
N LEU A 24 -7.78 10.20 5.90
CA LEU A 24 -6.93 10.18 7.09
C LEU A 24 -5.74 9.22 6.95
N ALA A 25 -5.86 8.16 6.16
CA ALA A 25 -4.79 7.19 5.90
C ALA A 25 -4.05 7.45 4.58
N CYS A 26 -4.41 8.51 3.83
CA CYS A 26 -3.85 8.81 2.51
C CYS A 26 -3.94 7.64 1.51
N ILE A 27 -5.02 6.86 1.57
CA ILE A 27 -5.29 5.71 0.68
C ILE A 27 -6.57 5.95 -0.13
N LYS A 28 -6.69 5.32 -1.29
CA LYS A 28 -7.92 5.34 -2.10
C LYS A 28 -8.92 4.31 -1.56
N PRO A 29 -10.24 4.56 -1.65
CA PRO A 29 -11.27 3.60 -1.22
C PRO A 29 -11.19 2.28 -1.99
N ALA A 30 -10.80 2.30 -3.27
CA ALA A 30 -10.56 1.09 -4.06
C ALA A 30 -9.43 0.22 -3.49
N GLN A 31 -8.35 0.83 -2.99
CA GLN A 31 -7.22 0.11 -2.36
C GLN A 31 -7.66 -0.56 -1.06
N LEU A 32 -8.44 0.16 -0.25
CA LEU A 32 -8.96 -0.39 0.99
C LEU A 32 -9.94 -1.55 0.73
N ALA A 33 -10.82 -1.42 -0.27
CA ALA A 33 -11.77 -2.47 -0.64
C ALA A 33 -11.07 -3.73 -1.18
N GLU A 34 -10.04 -3.56 -2.02
CA GLU A 34 -9.21 -4.67 -2.51
C GLU A 34 -8.49 -5.37 -1.36
N TRP A 35 -7.83 -4.58 -0.50
CA TRP A 35 -7.13 -5.10 0.67
C TRP A 35 -8.10 -5.86 1.60
N GLN A 36 -9.32 -5.35 1.80
CA GLN A 36 -10.37 -6.01 2.59
C GLN A 36 -10.85 -7.33 1.97
N ARG A 37 -10.83 -7.44 0.64
CA ARG A 37 -11.15 -8.70 -0.06
C ARG A 37 -10.09 -9.77 0.19
N GLN A 38 -8.82 -9.37 0.21
CA GLN A 38 -7.69 -10.29 0.34
C GLN A 38 -7.38 -10.67 1.80
N ASN A 39 -7.46 -9.71 2.73
CA ASN A 39 -7.06 -9.88 4.13
C ASN A 39 -8.25 -9.94 5.11
N GLY A 40 -9.47 -9.80 4.61
CA GLY A 40 -10.69 -9.75 5.41
C GLY A 40 -11.09 -8.34 5.85
N SER A 41 -12.34 -8.20 6.32
CA SER A 41 -12.92 -6.91 6.68
C SER A 41 -12.31 -6.30 7.95
N ILE A 42 -11.58 -5.19 7.84
CA ILE A 42 -11.20 -4.36 9.00
C ILE A 42 -12.38 -3.48 9.41
N GLY A 43 -13.06 -3.88 10.48
CA GLY A 43 -14.01 -3.02 11.17
C GLY A 43 -15.26 -2.67 10.34
N GLY A 44 -16.27 -2.18 11.05
CA GLY A 44 -17.54 -1.79 10.45
C GLY A 44 -18.63 -2.84 10.65
N HIS A 45 -19.54 -2.56 11.58
CA HIS A 45 -20.91 -3.00 11.42
C HIS A 45 -21.43 -2.45 10.08
N GLY A 46 -21.53 -3.31 9.07
CA GLY A 46 -22.09 -2.97 7.75
C GLY A 46 -21.21 -2.10 6.85
N GLY A 47 -19.88 -2.12 7.00
CA GLY A 47 -18.92 -1.55 6.03
C GLY A 47 -18.92 -0.01 5.86
N SER A 48 -19.78 0.72 6.57
CA SER A 48 -20.01 2.15 6.33
C SER A 48 -19.59 3.05 7.50
N ARG A 49 -19.35 2.47 8.70
CA ARG A 49 -18.90 3.20 9.89
C ARG A 49 -17.64 2.59 10.47
N PHE A 50 -16.60 3.40 10.55
CA PHE A 50 -15.32 3.05 11.15
C PHE A 50 -15.20 3.71 12.50
N THR A 51 -14.80 2.96 13.52
CA THR A 51 -14.47 3.53 14.83
C THR A 51 -13.08 4.14 14.79
N ARG A 52 -12.74 4.95 15.79
CA ARG A 52 -11.37 5.47 15.94
C ARG A 52 -10.32 4.36 15.96
N LEU A 53 -10.65 3.20 16.53
CA LEU A 53 -9.74 2.05 16.54
C LEU A 53 -9.49 1.52 15.13
N ASP A 54 -10.53 1.44 14.30
CA ASP A 54 -10.42 1.00 12.90
C ASP A 54 -9.57 1.97 12.09
N VAL A 55 -9.73 3.28 12.30
CA VAL A 55 -8.88 4.31 11.67
C VAL A 55 -7.42 4.14 12.03
N MET A 56 -7.12 3.84 13.30
CA MET A 56 -5.73 3.61 13.74
C MET A 56 -5.14 2.33 13.13
N LYS A 57 -5.92 1.25 13.01
CA LYS A 57 -5.50 0.02 12.32
C LYS A 57 -5.20 0.29 10.85
N ILE A 58 -6.10 0.99 10.16
CA ILE A 58 -5.93 1.33 8.74
C ILE A 58 -4.70 2.23 8.54
N ARG A 59 -4.40 3.13 9.47
CA ARG A 59 -3.15 3.92 9.45
C ARG A 59 -1.90 3.09 9.61
N GLN A 60 -1.89 2.11 10.52
CA GLN A 60 -0.74 1.22 10.67
C GLN A 60 -0.53 0.37 9.42
N LEU A 61 -1.64 -0.03 8.78
CA LEU A 61 -1.64 -0.84 7.57
C LEU A 61 -1.53 -0.03 6.28
N GLN A 62 -1.46 1.31 6.35
CA GLN A 62 -1.47 2.18 5.17
C GLN A 62 -0.40 1.78 4.14
N HIS A 63 0.77 1.35 4.62
CA HIS A 63 1.88 0.97 3.75
C HIS A 63 1.58 -0.33 3.04
N GLY A 64 1.02 -1.33 3.73
CA GLY A 64 0.59 -2.59 3.10
C GLY A 64 -0.60 -2.39 2.16
N ILE A 65 -1.54 -1.51 2.50
CA ILE A 65 -2.70 -1.20 1.64
C ILE A 65 -2.26 -0.43 0.38
N ALA A 66 -1.31 0.50 0.53
CA ALA A 66 -0.74 1.23 -0.61
C ALA A 66 0.11 0.31 -1.50
N ASP A 67 0.89 -0.59 -0.90
CA ASP A 67 1.77 -1.53 -1.61
C ASP A 67 1.02 -2.52 -2.52
N VAL A 68 -0.16 -3.00 -2.11
CA VAL A 68 -1.04 -3.83 -2.96
C VAL A 68 -1.30 -3.16 -4.32
N PHE A 69 -1.38 -1.83 -4.36
CA PHE A 69 -1.59 -1.06 -5.58
C PHE A 69 -0.31 -0.52 -6.19
N SER A 70 0.81 -0.49 -5.46
CA SER A 70 2.13 -0.28 -6.05
C SER A 70 2.54 -1.50 -6.87
N HIS A 71 2.13 -2.71 -6.47
CA HIS A 71 2.36 -3.94 -7.22
C HIS A 71 1.56 -4.00 -8.54
N ASP A 72 0.37 -3.38 -8.56
CA ASP A 72 -0.51 -3.28 -9.73
C ASP A 72 -0.46 -1.87 -10.38
N GLY A 73 0.47 -1.03 -9.91
CA GLY A 73 0.55 0.38 -10.23
C GLY A 73 1.18 0.54 -11.59
N LEU A 74 0.33 0.57 -12.62
CA LEU A 74 0.77 0.86 -13.97
C LEU A 74 1.43 2.26 -14.01
N ASP A 75 2.62 2.35 -14.60
CA ASP A 75 3.28 3.62 -14.91
C ASP A 75 2.48 4.44 -15.93
N SER A 76 3.00 5.62 -16.30
CA SER A 76 2.38 6.50 -17.30
C SER A 76 2.24 5.85 -18.70
N GLU A 77 2.84 4.68 -18.93
CA GLU A 77 2.75 3.87 -20.15
C GLU A 77 1.89 2.60 -19.99
N GLY A 78 1.32 2.35 -18.82
CA GLY A 78 0.46 1.19 -18.61
C GLY A 78 1.20 -0.09 -18.19
N ASN A 79 2.45 -0.01 -17.70
CA ASN A 79 3.24 -1.17 -17.29
C ASN A 79 3.32 -1.28 -15.75
N PRO A 80 3.14 -2.48 -15.17
CA PRO A 80 3.19 -2.65 -13.72
C PRO A 80 4.57 -2.25 -13.20
N ALA A 81 4.59 -1.38 -12.20
CA ALA A 81 5.83 -1.00 -11.51
C ALA A 81 6.52 -2.27 -11.00
N ILE A 82 7.64 -2.61 -11.64
CA ILE A 82 8.43 -3.83 -11.41
C ILE A 82 8.53 -4.09 -9.90
N GLY A 83 7.87 -5.16 -9.44
CA GLY A 83 7.85 -5.53 -8.03
C GLY A 83 9.27 -5.74 -7.50
N ALA A 84 9.49 -5.45 -6.22
CA ALA A 84 10.81 -5.58 -5.59
C ALA A 84 11.44 -6.98 -5.73
N ASP A 85 10.63 -8.01 -5.95
CA ASP A 85 11.08 -9.38 -6.20
C ASP A 85 11.67 -9.57 -7.62
N GLU A 86 11.05 -8.96 -8.63
CA GLU A 86 11.53 -8.98 -10.01
C GLU A 86 12.76 -8.07 -10.18
N MET A 87 12.80 -6.93 -9.47
CA MET A 87 13.98 -6.07 -9.42
C MET A 87 15.19 -6.81 -8.84
N ARG A 88 15.00 -7.66 -7.83
CA ARG A 88 16.06 -8.54 -7.29
C ARG A 88 16.51 -9.58 -8.31
N GLY A 89 15.58 -10.18 -9.05
CA GLY A 89 15.90 -11.14 -10.11
C GLY A 89 16.76 -10.52 -11.22
N GLU A 90 16.38 -9.33 -11.70
CA GLU A 90 17.13 -8.61 -12.74
C GLU A 90 18.48 -8.09 -12.24
N LEU A 91 18.57 -7.61 -11.00
CA LEU A 91 19.85 -7.21 -10.40
C LEU A 91 20.81 -8.41 -10.28
N THR A 92 20.29 -9.58 -9.94
CA THR A 92 21.08 -10.83 -9.83
C THR A 92 21.60 -11.27 -11.19
N LYS A 93 20.78 -11.15 -12.26
CA LYS A 93 21.22 -11.39 -13.64
C LYS A 93 22.31 -10.40 -14.08
N MET A 94 22.17 -9.11 -13.75
CA MET A 94 23.19 -8.11 -14.08
C MET A 94 24.51 -8.42 -13.37
N LEU A 95 24.46 -8.77 -12.08
CA LEU A 95 25.64 -9.19 -11.31
C LEU A 95 26.32 -10.41 -11.93
N ALA A 96 25.57 -11.47 -12.22
CA ALA A 96 26.11 -12.68 -12.85
C ALA A 96 26.75 -12.41 -14.23
N LYS A 97 26.18 -11.47 -14.99
CA LYS A 97 26.72 -11.05 -16.29
C LYS A 97 28.05 -10.29 -16.12
N ILE A 98 28.14 -9.43 -15.12
CA ILE A 98 29.38 -8.70 -14.79
C ILE A 98 30.47 -9.68 -14.34
N GLU A 99 30.16 -10.61 -13.44
CA GLU A 99 31.11 -11.63 -12.99
C GLU A 99 31.64 -12.47 -14.16
N LYS A 100 30.76 -12.89 -15.08
CA LYS A 100 31.15 -13.63 -16.28
C LYS A 100 32.05 -12.83 -17.21
N THR A 101 31.86 -11.51 -17.31
CA THR A 101 32.72 -10.64 -18.14
C THR A 101 34.07 -10.33 -17.49
N LEU A 102 34.15 -10.33 -16.17
CA LEU A 102 35.41 -10.13 -15.43
C LEU A 102 36.23 -11.41 -15.30
N ALA A 103 35.61 -12.59 -15.45
CA ALA A 103 36.27 -13.89 -15.40
C ALA A 103 36.96 -14.31 -16.73
N ASN A 104 37.03 -13.41 -17.71
CA ASN A 104 37.70 -13.63 -19.00
C ASN A 104 38.90 -12.71 -19.19
#